data_AF-D5EEF6-F1
#
_entry.id   AF-D5EEF6-F1
#
_cell.length_a   1.000
_cell.length_b   1.000
_cell.length_c   1.000
_cell.angle_alpha   90.00
_cell.angle_beta   90.00
_cell.angle_gamma   90.00
#
_symmetry.space_group_name_H-M   'P 1'
#
loop_
_entity.id
_entity.type
_entity.pdbx_description
1 polymer ?
#
loop_
_entity_poly.entity_id
_entity_poly.type
_entity_poly.pdbx_seq_one_letter_code
_entity_poly.pdbx_strand_id
1 'polypeptide(L)'
;MATAVRYGYTVARLRAMESRLLDDSVLQRLIDCEDLDSAMKVLGETVYASWLVELKTNAEFDKAIESELNYVYKEVSKFAPDSALVEMCRLPYDFHNVKVLLKSQILQRESGERRFELLTSLGNIPTDDLIMAVESEDFRLLPYSLHSVFPRALALWEQTRNILEVECYLDEILFQEMLKMARKLEFDTPLLWVRGKIDAENLRNMLRLKRMDKDTATVEPYLHNGGFVSIERLLAILSEPVEGWIRVLSYADIGKVLSNVQDGSDMNALLVEMEKVLDDYITRILETAKYGAFAPENVLSYLWRKEIEAKNLRIALVSVANGMDMDLTRRLMRRG
;
A
#
# COMPACT_ATOMS: atom_id res chain seq x y z
N MET A 1 16.36 16.67 -12.34
CA MET A 1 15.93 16.44 -10.95
C MET A 1 16.02 17.75 -10.20
N ALA A 2 15.18 17.97 -9.19
CA ALA A 2 15.22 19.22 -8.45
C ALA A 2 16.38 19.25 -7.45
N THR A 3 17.03 20.41 -7.31
CA THR A 3 18.06 20.61 -6.28
C THR A 3 17.44 20.68 -4.89
N ALA A 4 18.18 20.29 -3.85
CA ALA A 4 17.72 20.30 -2.45
C ALA A 4 17.05 21.63 -2.04
N VAL A 5 17.57 22.77 -2.51
CA VAL A 5 17.00 24.11 -2.21
C VAL A 5 15.53 24.24 -2.62
N ARG A 6 15.10 23.58 -3.72
CA ARG A 6 13.71 23.62 -4.19
C ARG A 6 12.74 22.90 -3.24
N TYR A 7 13.24 22.02 -2.37
CA TYR A 7 12.43 21.32 -1.39
C TYR A 7 12.12 22.15 -0.14
N GLY A 8 12.78 23.28 0.10
CA GLY A 8 12.53 24.10 1.30
C GLY A 8 11.08 24.57 1.40
N TYR A 9 10.51 25.07 0.30
CA TYR A 9 9.09 25.44 0.22
C TYR A 9 8.17 24.22 0.41
N THR A 10 8.51 23.11 -0.25
CA THR A 10 7.76 21.85 -0.15
C THR A 10 7.70 21.33 1.27
N VAL A 11 8.82 21.25 1.97
CA VAL A 11 8.91 20.80 3.36
C VAL A 11 8.15 21.73 4.29
N ALA A 12 8.27 23.05 4.12
CA ALA A 12 7.51 24.01 4.92
C ALA A 12 5.99 23.83 4.74
N ARG A 13 5.53 23.60 3.50
CA ARG A 13 4.12 23.36 3.20
C ARG A 13 3.62 22.02 3.74
N LEU A 14 4.42 20.95 3.61
CA LEU A 14 4.10 19.64 4.21
C LEU A 14 3.97 19.75 5.72
N ARG A 15 4.89 20.41 6.42
CA ARG A 15 4.81 20.64 7.87
C ARG A 15 3.56 21.41 8.28
N ALA A 16 3.15 22.41 7.50
CA ALA A 16 1.88 23.10 7.74
C ALA A 16 0.66 22.18 7.51
N MET A 17 0.77 21.19 6.62
CA MET A 17 -0.27 20.18 6.40
C MET A 17 -0.25 19.06 7.44
N GLU A 18 0.84 18.83 8.19
CA GLU A 18 0.91 17.78 9.21
C GLU A 18 -0.13 17.95 10.32
N SER A 19 -0.54 19.18 10.63
CA SER A 19 -1.62 19.44 11.60
C SER A 19 -3.01 18.99 11.12
N ARG A 20 -3.12 18.56 9.86
CA ARG A 20 -4.35 18.02 9.26
C ARG A 20 -4.44 16.49 9.35
N LEU A 21 -3.36 15.82 9.75
CA LEU A 21 -3.37 14.39 10.04
C LEU A 21 -4.17 14.15 11.33
N LEU A 22 -4.88 13.02 11.38
CA LEU A 22 -5.56 12.57 12.58
C LEU A 22 -4.51 12.17 13.62
N ASP A 23 -4.66 12.72 14.83
CA ASP A 23 -3.86 12.28 15.95
C ASP A 23 -4.43 10.99 16.58
N ASP A 24 -3.62 10.37 17.43
CA ASP A 24 -4.01 9.16 18.16
C ASP A 24 -5.26 9.38 19.02
N SER A 25 -5.49 10.59 19.51
CA SER A 25 -6.65 10.90 20.35
C SER A 25 -7.96 10.80 19.56
N VAL A 26 -7.99 11.28 18.32
CA VAL A 26 -9.14 11.14 17.43
C VAL A 26 -9.38 9.67 17.09
N LEU A 27 -8.33 8.91 16.79
CA LEU A 27 -8.46 7.48 16.51
C LEU A 27 -8.99 6.69 17.71
N GLN A 28 -8.53 7.01 18.94
CA GLN A 28 -9.09 6.39 20.15
C GLN A 28 -10.57 6.76 20.34
N ARG A 29 -10.93 8.04 20.19
CA ARG A 29 -12.33 8.48 20.26
C ARG A 29 -13.24 7.76 19.26
N LEU A 30 -12.73 7.47 18.05
CA LEU A 30 -13.47 6.71 17.05
C LEU A 30 -13.70 5.27 17.50
N ILE A 31 -12.66 4.59 18.02
CA ILE A 31 -12.75 3.20 18.50
C ILE A 31 -13.71 3.07 19.69
N ASP A 32 -13.76 4.08 20.56
CA ASP A 32 -14.59 4.09 21.77
C ASP A 32 -16.08 4.39 21.48
N CYS A 33 -16.46 4.62 20.22
CA CYS A 33 -17.84 4.87 19.83
C CYS A 33 -18.69 3.58 19.87
N GLU A 34 -19.93 3.71 20.32
CA GLU A 34 -20.88 2.58 20.41
C GLU A 34 -21.35 2.08 19.05
N ASP A 35 -21.43 2.98 18.07
CA ASP A 35 -21.92 2.69 16.72
C ASP A 35 -21.27 3.57 15.65
N LEU A 36 -21.49 3.18 14.39
CA LEU A 36 -20.94 3.88 13.23
C LEU A 36 -21.44 5.32 13.15
N ASP A 37 -22.70 5.59 13.49
CA ASP A 37 -23.27 6.94 13.43
C ASP A 37 -22.56 7.90 14.38
N SER A 38 -22.21 7.44 15.59
CA SER A 38 -21.44 8.19 16.57
C SER A 38 -20.00 8.39 16.12
N ALA A 39 -19.37 7.37 15.53
CA ALA A 39 -18.03 7.48 14.95
C ALA A 39 -17.99 8.50 13.80
N MET A 40 -19.02 8.53 12.94
CA MET A 40 -19.11 9.51 11.86
C MET A 40 -19.24 10.96 12.35
N LYS A 41 -19.87 11.18 13.53
CA LYS A 41 -19.89 12.51 14.15
C LYS A 41 -18.49 12.96 14.58
N VAL A 42 -17.72 12.07 15.20
CA VAL A 42 -16.31 12.34 15.56
C VAL A 42 -15.49 12.63 14.31
N LEU A 43 -15.65 11.84 13.25
CA LEU A 43 -14.97 12.05 11.98
C LEU A 43 -15.35 13.40 11.34
N GLY A 44 -16.60 13.85 11.54
CA GLY A 44 -17.11 15.16 11.11
C GLY A 44 -16.48 16.37 11.81
N GLU A 45 -15.69 16.17 12.88
CA GLU A 45 -14.89 17.23 13.52
C GLU A 45 -13.51 17.40 12.88
N THR A 46 -13.17 16.57 11.88
CA THR A 46 -11.83 16.48 11.29
C THR A 46 -11.81 17.01 9.85
N VAL A 47 -10.67 16.87 9.17
CA VAL A 47 -10.56 17.19 7.74
C VAL A 47 -11.46 16.34 6.84
N TYR A 48 -11.97 15.23 7.34
CA TYR A 48 -12.90 14.37 6.60
C TYR A 48 -14.31 14.95 6.48
N ALA A 49 -14.66 15.96 7.28
CA ALA A 49 -16.00 16.56 7.34
C ALA A 49 -16.53 16.98 5.97
N SER A 50 -15.69 17.57 5.12
CA SER A 50 -16.09 18.03 3.77
C SER A 50 -16.53 16.90 2.85
N TRP A 51 -16.03 15.68 3.07
CA TRP A 51 -16.33 14.51 2.24
C TRP A 51 -17.55 13.73 2.75
N LEU A 52 -17.95 13.94 4.01
CA LEU A 52 -19.11 13.26 4.61
C LEU A 52 -20.43 13.74 4.00
N VAL A 53 -20.47 14.99 3.52
CA VAL A 53 -21.68 15.61 2.93
C VAL A 53 -22.12 14.90 1.65
N GLU A 54 -21.18 14.26 0.94
CA GLU A 54 -21.44 13.57 -0.32
C GLU A 54 -21.90 12.11 -0.13
N LEU A 55 -21.84 11.59 1.10
CA LEU A 55 -22.20 10.20 1.39
C LEU A 55 -23.73 10.02 1.37
N LYS A 56 -24.18 8.93 0.75
CA LYS A 56 -25.60 8.55 0.80
C LYS A 56 -25.95 7.88 2.12
N THR A 57 -25.01 7.14 2.68
CA THR A 57 -25.13 6.46 3.97
C THR A 57 -23.79 6.44 4.67
N ASN A 58 -23.80 6.36 6.01
CA ASN A 58 -22.58 6.27 6.81
C ASN A 58 -21.75 5.01 6.51
N ALA A 59 -22.38 3.94 6.02
CA ALA A 59 -21.69 2.72 5.59
C ALA A 59 -20.77 2.93 4.36
N GLU A 60 -20.93 4.04 3.63
CA GLU A 60 -20.05 4.41 2.51
C GLU A 60 -18.81 5.19 2.94
N PHE A 61 -18.44 5.16 4.24
CA PHE A 61 -17.32 5.93 4.80
C PHE A 61 -16.01 5.79 4.00
N ASP A 62 -15.78 4.64 3.36
CA ASP A 62 -14.58 4.40 2.55
C ASP A 62 -14.44 5.41 1.39
N LYS A 63 -15.55 5.89 0.82
CA LYS A 63 -15.53 6.94 -0.21
C LYS A 63 -14.97 8.25 0.34
N ALA A 64 -15.32 8.62 1.57
CA ALA A 64 -14.76 9.82 2.20
C ALA A 64 -13.26 9.67 2.46
N ILE A 65 -12.82 8.45 2.80
CA ILE A 65 -11.40 8.13 2.97
C ILE A 65 -10.63 8.25 1.66
N GLU A 66 -11.17 7.67 0.58
CA GLU A 66 -10.60 7.76 -0.76
C GLU A 66 -10.58 9.20 -1.28
N SER A 67 -11.65 9.97 -1.09
CA SER A 67 -11.73 11.37 -1.52
C SER A 67 -10.66 12.24 -0.85
N GLU A 68 -10.45 12.09 0.46
CA GLU A 68 -9.39 12.81 1.17
C GLU A 68 -7.99 12.37 0.70
N LEU A 69 -7.75 11.07 0.50
CA LEU A 69 -6.48 10.59 -0.06
C LEU A 69 -6.22 11.19 -1.45
N ASN A 70 -7.22 11.18 -2.33
CA ASN A 70 -7.12 11.76 -3.68
C ASN A 70 -6.84 13.26 -3.62
N TYR A 71 -7.52 13.99 -2.72
CA TYR A 71 -7.25 15.41 -2.48
C TYR A 71 -5.80 15.62 -2.04
N VAL A 72 -5.31 14.87 -1.06
CA VAL A 72 -3.93 14.98 -0.57
C VAL A 72 -2.92 14.70 -1.67
N TYR A 73 -3.09 13.62 -2.43
CA TYR A 73 -2.22 13.33 -3.57
C TYR A 73 -2.18 14.47 -4.59
N LYS A 74 -3.36 14.97 -5.00
CA LYS A 74 -3.47 16.11 -5.92
C LYS A 74 -2.84 17.37 -5.35
N GLU A 75 -3.02 17.62 -4.06
CA GLU A 75 -2.51 18.81 -3.40
C GLU A 75 -0.97 18.78 -3.32
N VAL A 76 -0.39 17.65 -2.90
CA VAL A 76 1.05 17.45 -2.83
C VAL A 76 1.71 17.52 -4.22
N SER A 77 1.07 16.96 -5.24
CA SER A 77 1.54 17.05 -6.64
C SER A 77 1.70 18.49 -7.15
N LYS A 78 0.94 19.48 -6.62
CA LYS A 78 1.04 20.89 -7.08
C LYS A 78 2.37 21.55 -6.73
N PHE A 79 3.09 21.03 -5.74
CA PHE A 79 4.29 21.69 -5.21
C PHE A 79 5.45 20.74 -4.89
N ALA A 80 5.28 19.43 -5.06
CA ALA A 80 6.39 18.48 -5.06
C ALA A 80 7.30 18.76 -6.28
N PRO A 81 8.61 19.04 -6.08
CA PRO A 81 9.51 19.39 -7.18
C PRO A 81 9.74 18.24 -8.18
N ASP A 82 9.82 17.01 -7.67
CA ASP A 82 9.93 15.79 -8.49
C ASP A 82 8.64 14.97 -8.36
N SER A 83 7.84 14.93 -9.44
CA SER A 83 6.54 14.24 -9.47
C SER A 83 6.65 12.75 -9.17
N ALA A 84 7.78 12.14 -9.51
CA ALA A 84 8.06 10.72 -9.27
C ALA A 84 7.86 10.31 -7.81
N LEU A 85 8.11 11.19 -6.83
CA LEU A 85 7.88 10.91 -5.41
C LEU A 85 6.40 10.64 -5.12
N VAL A 86 5.50 11.42 -5.74
CA VAL A 86 4.06 11.24 -5.59
C VAL A 86 3.56 10.10 -6.45
N GLU A 87 4.05 10.00 -7.69
CA GLU A 87 3.65 8.96 -8.64
C GLU A 87 3.96 7.55 -8.11
N MET A 88 5.12 7.35 -7.46
CA MET A 88 5.48 6.07 -6.84
C MET A 88 4.49 5.64 -5.75
N CYS A 89 3.96 6.57 -4.95
CA CYS A 89 2.95 6.26 -3.93
C CYS A 89 1.62 5.86 -4.57
N ARG A 90 1.29 6.41 -5.74
CA ARG A 90 0.04 6.15 -6.47
C ARG A 90 0.08 4.90 -7.35
N LEU A 91 1.27 4.50 -7.79
CA LEU A 91 1.47 3.38 -8.72
C LEU A 91 0.83 2.05 -8.28
N PRO A 92 0.83 1.67 -6.98
CA PRO A 92 0.10 0.49 -6.53
C PRO A 92 -1.40 0.50 -6.89
N TYR A 93 -2.04 1.67 -6.92
CA TYR A 93 -3.45 1.81 -7.31
C TYR A 93 -3.66 1.62 -8.82
N ASP A 94 -2.70 2.03 -9.66
CA ASP A 94 -2.74 1.73 -11.10
C ASP A 94 -2.69 0.22 -11.34
N PHE A 95 -1.80 -0.48 -10.64
CA PHE A 95 -1.69 -1.95 -10.75
C PHE A 95 -2.90 -2.67 -10.14
N HIS A 96 -3.49 -2.15 -9.06
CA HIS A 96 -4.81 -2.61 -8.59
C HIS A 96 -5.88 -2.47 -9.67
N ASN A 97 -5.99 -1.30 -10.30
CA ASN A 97 -6.96 -1.05 -11.36
C ASN A 97 -6.74 -1.99 -12.56
N VAL A 98 -5.50 -2.25 -12.95
CA VAL A 98 -5.16 -3.22 -14.00
C VAL A 98 -5.62 -4.63 -13.61
N LYS A 99 -5.38 -5.08 -12.37
CA LYS A 99 -5.86 -6.38 -11.87
C LYS A 99 -7.39 -6.46 -11.90
N VAL A 100 -8.09 -5.41 -11.49
CA VAL A 100 -9.56 -5.32 -11.54
C VAL A 100 -10.06 -5.46 -12.98
N LEU A 101 -9.47 -4.72 -13.92
CA LEU A 101 -9.86 -4.75 -15.33
C LEU A 101 -9.62 -6.12 -15.97
N LEU A 102 -8.47 -6.75 -15.70
CA LEU A 102 -8.18 -8.10 -16.18
C LEU A 102 -9.21 -9.11 -15.67
N LYS A 103 -9.49 -9.12 -14.35
CA LYS A 103 -10.51 -9.99 -13.76
C LYS A 103 -11.91 -9.69 -14.32
N SER A 104 -12.22 -8.42 -14.55
CA SER A 104 -13.50 -8.01 -15.15
C SER A 104 -13.64 -8.48 -16.60
N GLN A 105 -12.56 -8.48 -17.38
CA GLN A 105 -12.57 -8.97 -18.77
C GLN A 105 -12.72 -10.50 -18.81
N ILE A 106 -12.08 -11.21 -17.87
CA ILE A 106 -12.26 -12.65 -17.69
C ILE A 106 -13.72 -12.97 -17.33
N LEU A 107 -14.24 -12.32 -16.29
CA LEU A 107 -15.63 -12.51 -15.85
C LEU A 107 -16.63 -12.18 -16.95
N GLN A 108 -16.40 -11.10 -17.71
CA GLN A 108 -17.28 -10.76 -18.82
C GLN A 108 -17.36 -11.87 -19.87
N ARG A 109 -16.24 -12.54 -20.18
CA ARG A 109 -16.21 -13.66 -21.13
C ARG A 109 -16.95 -14.89 -20.59
N GLU A 110 -17.01 -15.06 -19.26
CA GLU A 110 -17.59 -16.24 -18.60
C GLU A 110 -19.06 -16.07 -18.23
N SER A 111 -19.48 -14.89 -17.74
CA SER A 111 -20.83 -14.62 -17.22
C SER A 111 -21.49 -13.36 -17.80
N GLY A 112 -20.77 -12.57 -18.60
CA GLY A 112 -21.27 -11.28 -19.11
C GLY A 112 -21.21 -10.13 -18.10
N GLU A 113 -20.74 -10.37 -16.88
CA GLU A 113 -20.64 -9.35 -15.83
C GLU A 113 -19.33 -8.55 -15.91
N ARG A 114 -19.35 -7.31 -15.41
CA ARG A 114 -18.18 -6.45 -15.24
C ARG A 114 -18.18 -5.85 -13.85
N ARG A 115 -16.98 -5.58 -13.31
CA ARG A 115 -16.78 -5.08 -11.94
C ARG A 115 -16.00 -3.77 -11.90
N PHE A 116 -16.34 -2.82 -12.79
CA PHE A 116 -15.65 -1.53 -12.90
C PHE A 116 -15.85 -0.64 -11.67
N GLU A 117 -16.86 -0.90 -10.85
CA GLU A 117 -17.07 -0.23 -9.57
C GLU A 117 -15.99 -0.54 -8.52
N LEU A 118 -15.11 -1.51 -8.77
CA LEU A 118 -13.95 -1.83 -7.92
C LEU A 118 -12.68 -1.03 -8.29
N LEU A 119 -12.76 -0.17 -9.31
CA LEU A 119 -11.69 0.75 -9.68
C LEU A 119 -11.60 1.91 -8.70
N THR A 120 -10.38 2.37 -8.45
CA THR A 120 -10.12 3.55 -7.62
C THR A 120 -9.55 4.70 -8.44
N SER A 121 -9.88 5.93 -8.06
CA SER A 121 -9.35 7.15 -8.68
C SER A 121 -7.98 7.59 -8.13
N LEU A 122 -7.38 6.79 -7.23
CA LEU A 122 -6.10 7.08 -6.57
C LEU A 122 -4.86 6.84 -7.47
N GLY A 123 -5.01 6.07 -8.56
CA GLY A 123 -3.95 5.80 -9.53
C GLY A 123 -3.43 7.06 -10.24
N ASN A 124 -2.29 6.95 -10.91
CA ASN A 124 -1.75 8.00 -11.77
C ASN A 124 -2.53 8.12 -13.09
N ILE A 125 -3.14 7.02 -13.54
CA ILE A 125 -3.88 6.94 -14.80
C ILE A 125 -5.38 7.13 -14.50
N PRO A 126 -6.08 8.05 -15.20
CA PRO A 126 -7.54 8.13 -15.10
C PRO A 126 -8.20 6.79 -15.40
N THR A 127 -9.21 6.43 -14.60
CA THR A 127 -9.93 5.15 -14.77
C THR A 127 -10.59 5.03 -16.13
N ASP A 128 -11.10 6.13 -16.68
CA ASP A 128 -11.75 6.17 -18.00
C ASP A 128 -10.75 5.84 -19.12
N ASP A 129 -9.49 6.30 -19.00
CA ASP A 129 -8.44 5.99 -19.96
C ASP A 129 -8.08 4.49 -19.92
N LEU A 130 -8.02 3.91 -18.72
CA LEU A 130 -7.79 2.47 -18.55
C LEU A 130 -8.95 1.64 -19.10
N ILE A 131 -10.20 2.03 -18.83
CA ILE A 131 -11.39 1.36 -19.36
C ILE A 131 -11.38 1.43 -20.89
N MET A 132 -11.16 2.62 -21.46
CA MET A 132 -11.11 2.81 -22.91
C MET A 132 -10.01 1.96 -23.56
N ALA A 133 -8.82 1.89 -22.95
CA ALA A 133 -7.72 1.05 -23.46
C ALA A 133 -8.10 -0.44 -23.50
N VAL A 134 -8.80 -0.93 -22.47
CA VAL A 134 -9.28 -2.33 -22.40
C VAL A 134 -10.40 -2.59 -23.39
N GLU A 135 -11.38 -1.70 -23.50
CA GLU A 135 -12.53 -1.86 -24.41
C GLU A 135 -12.14 -1.78 -25.89
N SER A 136 -11.14 -0.96 -26.21
CA SER A 136 -10.61 -0.82 -27.58
C SER A 136 -9.48 -1.81 -27.90
N GLU A 137 -9.02 -2.58 -26.91
CA GLU A 137 -7.82 -3.41 -26.98
C GLU A 137 -6.56 -2.64 -27.46
N ASP A 138 -6.51 -1.32 -27.20
CA ASP A 138 -5.40 -0.44 -27.55
C ASP A 138 -4.65 0.03 -26.30
N PHE A 139 -3.57 -0.68 -25.99
CA PHE A 139 -2.75 -0.39 -24.81
C PHE A 139 -1.56 0.54 -25.09
N ARG A 140 -1.35 1.00 -26.33
CA ARG A 140 -0.10 1.65 -26.77
C ARG A 140 0.26 2.91 -25.97
N LEU A 141 -0.74 3.62 -25.47
CA LEU A 141 -0.58 4.86 -24.72
C LEU A 141 -0.42 4.63 -23.20
N LEU A 142 -0.54 3.40 -22.71
CA LEU A 142 -0.46 3.13 -21.28
C LEU A 142 1.00 3.24 -20.76
N PRO A 143 1.23 4.06 -19.71
CA PRO A 143 2.55 4.29 -19.13
C PRO A 143 3.04 3.10 -18.28
N TYR A 144 4.17 3.25 -17.58
CA TYR A 144 4.69 2.27 -16.61
C TYR A 144 4.82 0.85 -17.19
N SER A 145 5.22 0.77 -18.46
CA SER A 145 5.34 -0.49 -19.24
C SER A 145 4.02 -1.24 -19.47
N LEU A 146 2.88 -0.69 -19.02
CA LEU A 146 1.55 -1.30 -19.13
C LEU A 146 1.14 -1.61 -20.57
N HIS A 147 1.60 -0.81 -21.54
CA HIS A 147 1.39 -1.08 -22.97
C HIS A 147 1.80 -2.49 -23.42
N SER A 148 2.85 -3.06 -22.79
CA SER A 148 3.35 -4.40 -23.08
C SER A 148 2.92 -5.44 -22.04
N VAL A 149 2.66 -4.99 -20.82
CA VAL A 149 2.33 -5.86 -19.68
C VAL A 149 0.89 -6.35 -19.75
N PHE A 150 -0.04 -5.50 -20.16
CA PHE A 150 -1.47 -5.86 -20.26
C PHE A 150 -1.70 -7.03 -21.24
N PRO A 151 -1.23 -6.98 -22.50
CA PRO A 151 -1.38 -8.10 -23.43
C PRO A 151 -0.71 -9.38 -22.93
N ARG A 152 0.45 -9.26 -22.28
CA ARG A 152 1.19 -10.40 -21.74
C ARG A 152 0.47 -11.05 -20.55
N ALA A 153 -0.16 -10.24 -19.69
CA ALA A 153 -0.99 -10.74 -18.59
C ALA A 153 -2.21 -11.52 -19.11
N LEU A 154 -2.86 -11.03 -20.16
CA LEU A 154 -3.96 -11.75 -20.83
C LEU A 154 -3.48 -13.07 -21.45
N ALA A 155 -2.36 -13.06 -22.16
CA ALA A 155 -1.78 -14.28 -22.74
C ALA A 155 -1.40 -15.31 -21.66
N LEU A 156 -0.86 -14.84 -20.53
CA LEU A 156 -0.53 -15.69 -19.38
C LEU A 156 -1.78 -16.33 -18.78
N TRP A 157 -2.88 -15.58 -18.64
CA TRP A 157 -4.17 -16.14 -18.23
C TRP A 157 -4.67 -17.20 -19.23
N GLU A 158 -4.60 -16.92 -20.53
CA GLU A 158 -5.09 -17.84 -21.56
C GLU A 158 -4.33 -19.17 -21.57
N GLN A 159 -3.02 -19.14 -21.25
CA GLN A 159 -2.16 -20.32 -21.17
C GLN A 159 -2.34 -21.13 -19.89
N THR A 160 -2.43 -20.45 -18.74
CA THR A 160 -2.33 -21.10 -17.42
C THR A 160 -3.68 -21.29 -16.74
N ARG A 161 -4.66 -20.43 -17.06
CA ARG A 161 -5.92 -20.27 -16.31
C ARG A 161 -5.69 -20.07 -14.81
N ASN A 162 -4.54 -19.51 -14.45
CA ASN A 162 -4.15 -19.26 -13.07
C ASN A 162 -4.07 -17.76 -12.81
N ILE A 163 -5.07 -17.20 -12.12
CA ILE A 163 -5.12 -15.77 -11.82
C ILE A 163 -3.98 -15.34 -10.89
N LEU A 164 -3.50 -16.22 -10.02
CA LEU A 164 -2.42 -15.91 -9.08
C LEU A 164 -1.10 -15.67 -9.82
N GLU A 165 -0.80 -16.46 -10.86
CA GLU A 165 0.38 -16.24 -11.70
C GLU A 165 0.33 -14.90 -12.43
N VAL A 166 -0.86 -14.50 -12.90
CA VAL A 166 -1.09 -13.20 -13.52
C VAL A 166 -0.86 -12.07 -12.53
N GLU A 167 -1.38 -12.19 -11.31
CA GLU A 167 -1.18 -11.19 -10.26
C GLU A 167 0.27 -11.06 -9.84
N CYS A 168 0.99 -12.19 -9.66
CA CYS A 168 2.41 -12.19 -9.33
C CYS A 168 3.24 -11.51 -10.43
N TYR A 169 2.92 -11.78 -11.69
CA TYR A 169 3.55 -11.11 -12.82
C TYR A 169 3.33 -9.59 -12.78
N LEU A 170 2.11 -9.14 -12.47
CA LEU A 170 1.80 -7.71 -12.35
C LEU A 170 2.53 -7.06 -11.17
N ASP A 171 2.62 -7.73 -10.02
CA ASP A 171 3.33 -7.23 -8.84
C ASP A 171 4.84 -7.13 -9.06
N GLU A 172 5.43 -8.08 -9.78
CA GLU A 172 6.83 -7.99 -10.19
C GLU A 172 7.08 -6.74 -11.05
N ILE A 173 6.21 -6.45 -12.02
CA ILE A 173 6.34 -5.24 -12.86
C ILE A 173 6.13 -3.96 -12.03
N LEU A 174 5.17 -3.95 -11.09
CA LEU A 174 4.95 -2.84 -10.17
C LEU A 174 6.26 -2.50 -9.44
N PHE A 175 6.90 -3.48 -8.81
CA PHE A 175 8.14 -3.24 -8.08
C PHE A 175 9.31 -2.85 -9.00
N GLN A 176 9.39 -3.40 -10.21
CA GLN A 176 10.40 -3.00 -11.20
C GLN A 176 10.24 -1.53 -11.62
N GLU A 177 9.01 -1.06 -11.88
CA GLU A 177 8.76 0.34 -12.21
C GLU A 177 9.01 1.26 -11.01
N MET A 178 8.62 0.87 -9.79
CA MET A 178 8.96 1.62 -8.57
C MET A 178 10.48 1.75 -8.39
N LEU A 179 11.25 0.67 -8.58
CA LEU A 179 12.71 0.69 -8.49
C LEU A 179 13.32 1.59 -9.57
N LYS A 180 12.81 1.53 -10.80
CA LYS A 180 13.24 2.37 -11.92
C LYS A 180 12.95 3.85 -11.66
N MET A 181 11.81 4.18 -11.08
CA MET A 181 11.48 5.55 -10.67
C MET A 181 12.39 6.03 -9.55
N ALA A 182 12.60 5.21 -8.52
CA ALA A 182 13.45 5.55 -7.38
C ALA A 182 14.93 5.76 -7.79
N ARG A 183 15.48 4.92 -8.66
CA ARG A 183 16.87 5.05 -9.17
C ARG A 183 17.10 6.29 -10.04
N LYS A 184 16.02 6.88 -10.57
CA LYS A 184 16.06 8.14 -11.33
C LYS A 184 16.02 9.37 -10.43
N LEU A 185 16.02 9.23 -9.10
CA LEU A 185 16.12 10.34 -8.15
C LEU A 185 17.56 10.42 -7.63
N GLU A 186 18.05 11.63 -7.33
CA GLU A 186 19.43 11.83 -6.82
C GLU A 186 19.60 11.39 -5.36
N PHE A 187 18.52 10.94 -4.72
CA PHE A 187 18.45 10.68 -3.30
C PHE A 187 18.25 9.19 -3.05
N ASP A 188 18.94 8.67 -2.03
CA ASP A 188 18.92 7.23 -1.72
C ASP A 188 17.60 6.81 -1.06
N THR A 189 16.97 7.66 -0.25
CA THR A 189 15.81 7.30 0.58
C THR A 189 14.64 6.72 -0.22
N PRO A 190 14.22 7.27 -1.38
CA PRO A 190 13.21 6.63 -2.23
C PRO A 190 13.58 5.20 -2.63
N LEU A 191 14.84 4.94 -2.99
CA LEU A 191 15.30 3.60 -3.32
C LEU A 191 15.24 2.69 -2.10
N LEU A 192 15.74 3.14 -0.95
CA LEU A 192 15.66 2.37 0.30
C LEU A 192 14.21 2.03 0.68
N TRP A 193 13.29 2.97 0.50
CA TRP A 193 11.87 2.79 0.77
C TRP A 193 11.25 1.71 -0.13
N VAL A 194 11.49 1.77 -1.45
CA VAL A 194 10.99 0.73 -2.38
C VAL A 194 11.58 -0.64 -2.05
N ARG A 195 12.88 -0.74 -1.75
CA ARG A 195 13.53 -2.00 -1.36
C ARG A 195 12.94 -2.56 -0.07
N GLY A 196 12.65 -1.71 0.91
CA GLY A 196 11.96 -2.09 2.14
C GLY A 196 10.54 -2.59 1.89
N LYS A 197 9.79 -1.96 0.97
CA LYS A 197 8.46 -2.45 0.57
C LYS A 197 8.51 -3.83 -0.07
N ILE A 198 9.51 -4.10 -0.90
CA ILE A 198 9.73 -5.41 -1.53
C ILE A 198 10.00 -6.47 -0.45
N ASP A 199 10.92 -6.23 0.48
CA ASP A 199 11.20 -7.19 1.55
C ASP A 199 9.97 -7.43 2.43
N ALA A 200 9.21 -6.37 2.74
CA ALA A 200 7.96 -6.51 3.49
C ALA A 200 6.94 -7.36 2.75
N GLU A 201 6.74 -7.14 1.44
CA GLU A 201 5.81 -7.94 0.66
C GLU A 201 6.24 -9.41 0.56
N ASN A 202 7.54 -9.66 0.36
CA ASN A 202 8.09 -11.01 0.37
C ASN A 202 7.82 -11.74 1.69
N LEU A 203 8.03 -11.07 2.84
CA LEU A 203 7.72 -11.67 4.14
C LEU A 203 6.21 -11.90 4.35
N ARG A 204 5.34 -11.00 3.87
CA ARG A 204 3.88 -11.23 3.87
C ARG A 204 3.52 -12.47 3.06
N ASN A 205 4.07 -12.60 1.85
CA ASN A 205 3.82 -13.73 0.96
C ASN A 205 4.33 -15.05 1.57
N MET A 206 5.55 -15.07 2.10
CA MET A 206 6.10 -16.23 2.79
C MET A 206 5.24 -16.67 3.97
N LEU A 207 4.78 -15.73 4.82
CA LEU A 207 3.97 -16.07 5.98
C LEU A 207 2.59 -16.60 5.59
N ARG A 208 1.95 -15.99 4.58
CA ARG A 208 0.67 -16.48 4.03
C ARG A 208 0.81 -17.88 3.45
N LEU A 209 1.87 -18.14 2.68
CA LEU A 209 2.12 -19.44 2.04
C LEU A 209 2.52 -20.51 3.05
N LYS A 210 3.28 -20.15 4.09
CA LYS A 210 3.59 -21.04 5.22
C LYS A 210 2.32 -21.45 5.98
N ARG A 211 1.38 -20.52 6.20
CA ARG A 211 0.05 -20.85 6.77
C ARG A 211 -0.73 -21.82 5.89
N MET A 212 -0.57 -21.76 4.56
CA MET A 212 -1.23 -22.63 3.60
C MET A 212 -0.52 -23.99 3.41
N ASP A 213 0.54 -24.27 4.18
CA ASP A 213 1.37 -25.48 4.11
C ASP A 213 1.88 -25.77 2.68
N LYS A 214 2.26 -24.72 1.95
CA LYS A 214 2.83 -24.82 0.60
C LYS A 214 4.32 -25.12 0.67
N ASP A 215 4.80 -25.95 -0.26
CA ASP A 215 6.21 -26.29 -0.39
C ASP A 215 7.03 -25.13 -0.97
N THR A 216 8.35 -25.16 -0.74
CA THR A 216 9.29 -24.10 -1.15
C THR A 216 9.26 -23.79 -2.65
N ALA A 217 9.07 -24.80 -3.51
CA ALA A 217 9.07 -24.60 -4.96
C ALA A 217 7.81 -23.84 -5.43
N THR A 218 6.72 -23.97 -4.68
CA THR A 218 5.50 -23.18 -4.90
C THR A 218 5.64 -21.73 -4.42
N VAL A 219 6.62 -21.40 -3.56
CA VAL A 219 6.76 -20.04 -2.99
C VAL A 219 7.57 -19.09 -3.85
N GLU A 220 8.62 -19.59 -4.51
CA GLU A 220 9.54 -18.75 -5.31
C GLU A 220 8.84 -17.80 -6.30
N PRO A 221 7.81 -18.22 -7.06
CA PRO A 221 7.12 -17.32 -8.01
C PRO A 221 6.38 -16.14 -7.36
N TYR A 222 6.12 -16.19 -6.06
CA TYR A 222 5.44 -15.15 -5.28
C TYR A 222 6.43 -14.19 -4.60
N LEU A 223 7.74 -14.37 -4.83
CA LEU A 223 8.77 -13.51 -4.27
C LEU A 223 9.29 -12.54 -5.33
N HIS A 224 9.48 -11.30 -4.91
CA HIS A 224 9.88 -10.18 -5.74
C HIS A 224 11.36 -9.86 -5.56
N ASN A 225 12.02 -9.58 -6.69
CA ASN A 225 13.43 -9.21 -6.69
C ASN A 225 13.66 -7.74 -6.30
N GLY A 226 14.89 -7.43 -5.90
CA GLY A 226 15.35 -6.04 -5.72
C GLY A 226 15.24 -5.48 -4.31
N GLY A 227 14.76 -6.26 -3.33
CA GLY A 227 14.79 -5.94 -1.90
C GLY A 227 16.21 -5.86 -1.30
N PHE A 228 16.32 -5.81 0.03
CA PHE A 228 17.60 -5.97 0.73
C PHE A 228 17.93 -7.45 0.97
N VAL A 229 16.91 -8.31 1.04
CA VAL A 229 17.06 -9.76 1.21
C VAL A 229 16.89 -10.44 -0.15
N SER A 230 17.84 -11.29 -0.53
CA SER A 230 17.75 -12.04 -1.80
C SER A 230 16.73 -13.17 -1.73
N ILE A 231 16.16 -13.57 -2.86
CA ILE A 231 15.18 -14.66 -2.95
C ILE A 231 15.76 -15.95 -2.39
N GLU A 232 17.03 -16.27 -2.68
CA GLU A 232 17.67 -17.48 -2.20
C GLU A 232 17.73 -17.52 -0.67
N ARG A 233 17.96 -16.36 -0.02
CA ARG A 233 17.96 -16.26 1.43
C ARG A 233 16.55 -16.38 2.01
N LEU A 234 15.55 -15.80 1.36
CA LEU A 234 14.15 -15.93 1.75
C LEU A 234 13.68 -17.39 1.66
N LEU A 235 14.01 -18.10 0.57
CA LEU A 235 13.69 -19.52 0.41
C LEU A 235 14.39 -20.39 1.44
N ALA A 236 15.66 -20.09 1.76
CA ALA A 236 16.44 -20.84 2.75
C ALA A 236 15.86 -20.78 4.17
N ILE A 237 15.12 -19.72 4.52
CA ILE A 237 14.51 -19.57 5.86
C ILE A 237 13.06 -20.06 5.91
N LEU A 238 12.42 -20.31 4.78
CA LEU A 238 11.00 -20.68 4.74
C LEU A 238 10.71 -21.97 5.54
N SER A 239 11.65 -22.93 5.55
CA SER A 239 11.54 -24.17 6.31
C SER A 239 11.69 -23.97 7.83
N GLU A 240 12.35 -22.90 8.27
CA GLU A 240 12.53 -22.59 9.69
C GLU A 240 11.22 -22.07 10.31
N PRO A 241 10.93 -22.36 11.59
CA PRO A 241 9.88 -21.65 12.34
C PRO A 241 10.02 -20.13 12.21
N VAL A 242 8.92 -19.39 12.34
CA VAL A 242 8.92 -17.92 12.15
C VAL A 242 9.86 -17.23 13.13
N GLU A 243 9.98 -17.76 14.35
CA GLU A 243 10.95 -17.32 15.36
C GLU A 243 12.40 -17.45 14.86
N GLY A 244 12.67 -18.45 14.04
CA GLY A 244 13.97 -18.67 13.38
C GLY A 244 14.29 -17.61 12.32
N TRP A 245 13.27 -16.97 11.72
CA TRP A 245 13.47 -15.93 10.70
C TRP A 245 14.16 -14.70 11.28
N ILE A 246 13.80 -14.31 12.52
CA ILE A 246 14.39 -13.17 13.23
C ILE A 246 15.91 -13.33 13.31
N ARG A 247 16.37 -14.51 13.70
CA ARG A 247 17.80 -14.82 13.83
C ARG A 247 18.53 -14.69 12.49
N VAL A 248 17.95 -15.25 11.42
CA VAL A 248 18.59 -15.26 10.10
C VAL A 248 18.56 -13.89 9.44
N LEU A 249 17.49 -13.11 9.65
CA LEU A 249 17.32 -11.77 9.09
C LEU A 249 17.94 -10.66 9.95
N SER A 250 18.59 -10.98 11.06
CA SER A 250 19.16 -10.03 12.02
C SER A 250 20.16 -9.03 11.43
N TYR A 251 20.79 -9.36 10.30
CA TYR A 251 21.71 -8.48 9.58
C TYR A 251 20.98 -7.36 8.82
N ALA A 252 19.69 -7.53 8.53
CA ALA A 252 18.85 -6.55 7.85
C ALA A 252 17.95 -5.84 8.87
N ASP A 253 17.63 -4.58 8.61
CA ASP A 253 16.79 -3.80 9.53
C ASP A 253 15.40 -4.41 9.72
N ILE A 254 14.89 -5.12 8.72
CA ILE A 254 13.63 -5.86 8.81
C ILE A 254 13.66 -6.92 9.93
N GLY A 255 14.79 -7.60 10.15
CA GLY A 255 14.94 -8.60 11.22
C GLY A 255 14.81 -8.00 12.62
N LYS A 256 15.22 -6.74 12.82
CA LYS A 256 15.06 -6.02 14.10
C LYS A 256 13.60 -5.71 14.40
N VAL A 257 12.75 -5.56 13.37
CA VAL A 257 11.33 -5.26 13.60
C VAL A 257 10.55 -6.54 13.88
N LEU A 258 10.95 -7.66 13.28
CA LEU A 258 10.38 -8.99 13.54
C LEU A 258 10.51 -9.44 15.00
N SER A 259 11.50 -8.93 15.77
CA SER A 259 11.62 -9.27 17.21
C SER A 259 10.48 -8.72 18.08
N ASN A 260 9.64 -7.83 17.53
CA ASN A 260 8.46 -7.31 18.24
C ASN A 260 7.23 -8.22 18.10
N VAL A 261 7.32 -9.26 17.27
CA VAL A 261 6.25 -10.23 17.07
C VAL A 261 6.23 -11.20 18.26
N GLN A 262 5.09 -11.33 18.93
CA GLN A 262 4.94 -12.20 20.11
C GLN A 262 4.40 -13.60 19.75
N ASP A 263 4.53 -14.51 20.71
CA ASP A 263 4.12 -15.93 20.75
C ASP A 263 3.36 -16.48 19.51
N GLY A 264 4.04 -17.30 18.71
CA GLY A 264 3.57 -17.87 17.45
C GLY A 264 2.55 -19.02 17.56
N SER A 265 1.89 -19.21 18.71
CA SER A 265 0.96 -20.33 18.90
C SER A 265 -0.30 -20.23 18.03
N ASP A 266 -0.70 -19.01 17.65
CA ASP A 266 -1.80 -18.76 16.71
C ASP A 266 -1.28 -18.07 15.44
N MET A 267 -1.28 -18.82 14.33
CA MET A 267 -0.85 -18.31 13.02
C MET A 267 -1.68 -17.15 12.49
N ASN A 268 -2.95 -17.01 12.89
CA ASN A 268 -3.78 -15.89 12.46
C ASN A 268 -3.43 -14.61 13.23
N ALA A 269 -3.22 -14.71 14.54
CA ALA A 269 -2.71 -13.59 15.34
C ALA A 269 -1.33 -13.13 14.84
N LEU A 270 -0.46 -14.10 14.52
CA LEU A 270 0.86 -13.87 13.97
C LEU A 270 0.83 -13.10 12.63
N LEU A 271 -0.08 -13.47 11.71
CA LEU A 271 -0.24 -12.76 10.43
C LEU A 271 -0.63 -11.29 10.63
N VAL A 272 -1.58 -11.05 11.53
CA VAL A 272 -2.07 -9.71 11.84
C VAL A 272 -0.96 -8.85 12.45
N GLU A 273 -0.22 -9.40 13.41
CA GLU A 273 0.91 -8.71 14.03
C GLU A 273 2.04 -8.44 13.02
N MET A 274 2.34 -9.42 12.16
CA MET A 274 3.33 -9.28 11.10
C MET A 274 2.98 -8.14 10.14
N GLU A 275 1.72 -8.03 9.71
CA GLU A 275 1.31 -6.93 8.81
C GLU A 275 1.58 -5.55 9.43
N LYS A 276 1.33 -5.39 10.73
CA LYS A 276 1.62 -4.15 11.47
C LYS A 276 3.13 -3.90 11.57
N VAL A 277 3.89 -4.91 11.99
CA VAL A 277 5.34 -4.83 12.15
C VAL A 277 6.00 -4.45 10.81
N LEU A 278 5.58 -5.03 9.71
CA LEU A 278 6.12 -4.72 8.38
C LEU A 278 5.77 -3.32 7.90
N ASP A 279 4.58 -2.81 8.23
CA ASP A 279 4.21 -1.43 7.93
C ASP A 279 5.04 -0.45 8.79
N ASP A 280 5.25 -0.74 10.08
CA ASP A 280 6.12 0.05 10.97
C ASP A 280 7.59 0.04 10.51
N TYR A 281 8.08 -1.08 9.96
CA TYR A 281 9.41 -1.17 9.33
C TYR A 281 9.54 -0.20 8.16
N ILE A 282 8.54 -0.16 7.27
CA ILE A 282 8.53 0.77 6.13
C ILE A 282 8.48 2.23 6.63
N THR A 283 7.67 2.52 7.66
CA THR A 283 7.61 3.86 8.27
C THR A 283 8.98 4.31 8.77
N ARG A 284 9.74 3.44 9.46
CA ARG A 284 11.07 3.75 10.01
C ARG A 284 12.10 4.13 8.95
N ILE A 285 12.01 3.56 7.74
CA ILE A 285 12.89 3.95 6.63
C ILE A 285 12.69 5.43 6.26
N LEU A 286 11.47 5.94 6.42
CA LEU A 286 11.11 7.34 6.16
C LEU A 286 11.27 8.24 7.40
N GLU A 287 11.45 7.71 8.61
CA GLU A 287 11.58 8.51 9.83
C GLU A 287 12.85 9.37 9.85
N THR A 288 13.89 9.01 9.12
CA THR A 288 15.11 9.83 8.98
C THR A 288 14.83 11.16 8.26
N ALA A 289 13.76 11.23 7.47
CA ALA A 289 13.34 12.41 6.70
C ALA A 289 13.04 13.64 7.55
N LYS A 290 12.47 13.44 8.73
CA LYS A 290 11.85 14.51 9.54
C LYS A 290 12.82 15.63 9.93
N TYR A 291 14.12 15.32 9.95
CA TYR A 291 15.17 16.25 10.35
C TYR A 291 15.68 17.13 9.20
N GLY A 292 15.43 16.76 7.93
CA GLY A 292 15.92 17.50 6.77
C GLY A 292 14.98 18.62 6.34
N ALA A 293 15.41 19.88 6.42
CA ALA A 293 14.63 21.03 5.94
C ALA A 293 14.51 21.12 4.40
N PHE A 294 15.32 20.34 3.68
CA PHE A 294 15.43 20.33 2.21
C PHE A 294 15.36 18.90 1.65
N ALA A 295 14.81 17.98 2.43
CA ALA A 295 14.84 16.55 2.18
C ALA A 295 13.60 16.10 1.38
N PRO A 296 13.76 15.55 0.16
CA PRO A 296 12.65 15.04 -0.65
C PRO A 296 11.87 13.91 0.02
N GLU A 297 12.51 13.15 0.89
CA GLU A 297 11.89 12.07 1.65
C GLU A 297 10.75 12.53 2.57
N ASN A 298 10.64 13.84 2.87
CA ASN A 298 9.46 14.39 3.56
C ASN A 298 8.18 14.22 2.74
N VAL A 299 8.26 14.25 1.40
CA VAL A 299 7.10 14.00 0.52
C VAL A 299 6.61 12.57 0.72
N LEU A 300 7.52 11.60 0.64
CA LEU A 300 7.21 10.18 0.86
C LEU A 300 6.71 9.93 2.27
N SER A 301 7.37 10.52 3.29
CA SER A 301 6.99 10.40 4.69
C SER A 301 5.55 10.89 4.91
N TYR A 302 5.23 12.10 4.46
CA TYR A 302 3.90 12.67 4.62
C TYR A 302 2.82 11.83 3.93
N LEU A 303 3.05 11.43 2.66
CA LEU A 303 2.09 10.60 1.92
C LEU A 303 1.91 9.22 2.55
N TRP A 304 3.00 8.59 2.99
CA TRP A 304 2.95 7.30 3.68
C TRP A 304 2.18 7.38 5.01
N ARG A 305 2.41 8.44 5.81
CA ARG A 305 1.65 8.66 7.05
C ARG A 305 0.15 8.83 6.77
N LYS A 306 -0.21 9.53 5.69
CA LYS A 306 -1.61 9.66 5.28
C LYS A 306 -2.22 8.31 4.84
N GLU A 307 -1.45 7.44 4.18
CA GLU A 307 -1.89 6.07 3.86
C GLU A 307 -2.11 5.22 5.12
N ILE A 308 -1.20 5.32 6.09
CA ILE A 308 -1.33 4.64 7.39
C ILE A 308 -2.56 5.15 8.15
N GLU A 309 -2.77 6.46 8.18
CA GLU A 309 -3.97 7.08 8.75
C GLU A 309 -5.24 6.54 8.10
N ALA A 310 -5.30 6.50 6.76
CA ALA A 310 -6.45 5.97 6.04
C ALA A 310 -6.70 4.48 6.35
N LYS A 311 -5.64 3.68 6.49
CA LYS A 311 -5.73 2.27 6.89
C LYS A 311 -6.24 2.11 8.32
N ASN A 312 -5.71 2.89 9.25
CA ASN A 312 -6.12 2.93 10.65
C ASN A 312 -7.59 3.39 10.79
N LEU A 313 -8.00 4.40 10.05
CA LEU A 313 -9.37 4.90 10.03
C LEU A 313 -10.35 3.82 9.50
N ARG A 314 -10.00 3.11 8.43
CA ARG A 314 -10.79 1.97 7.94
C ARG A 314 -10.94 0.90 9.00
N ILE A 315 -9.85 0.53 9.68
CA ILE A 315 -9.88 -0.48 10.74
C ILE A 315 -10.79 -0.05 11.89
N ALA A 316 -10.68 1.21 12.34
CA ALA A 316 -11.53 1.74 13.41
C ALA A 316 -13.01 1.71 13.01
N LEU A 317 -13.37 2.25 11.84
CA LEU A 317 -14.76 2.33 11.39
C LEU A 317 -15.38 0.95 11.10
N VAL A 318 -14.62 0.04 10.47
CA VAL A 318 -15.07 -1.35 10.27
C VAL A 318 -15.28 -2.05 11.60
N SER A 319 -14.37 -1.85 12.57
CA SER A 319 -14.48 -2.46 13.89
C SER A 319 -15.74 -2.00 14.62
N VAL A 320 -15.98 -0.69 14.64
CA VAL A 320 -17.15 -0.08 15.27
C VAL A 320 -18.43 -0.53 14.57
N ALA A 321 -18.48 -0.52 13.24
CA ALA A 321 -19.64 -0.94 12.48
C ALA A 321 -20.03 -2.42 12.72
N ASN A 322 -19.06 -3.25 13.10
CA ASN A 322 -19.28 -4.67 13.40
C ASN A 322 -19.30 -5.00 14.90
N GLY A 323 -19.25 -4.00 15.79
CA GLY A 323 -19.22 -4.21 17.24
C GLY A 323 -18.04 -5.04 17.73
N MET A 324 -16.88 -4.90 17.08
CA MET A 324 -15.66 -5.63 17.46
C MET A 324 -15.13 -5.17 18.83
N ASP A 325 -14.41 -6.07 19.50
CA ASP A 325 -13.73 -5.77 20.77
C ASP A 325 -12.70 -4.63 20.61
N MET A 326 -12.82 -3.60 21.45
CA MET A 326 -12.00 -2.40 21.36
C MET A 326 -10.50 -2.69 21.55
N ASP A 327 -10.14 -3.62 22.45
CA ASP A 327 -8.74 -3.97 22.70
C ASP A 327 -8.14 -4.75 21.52
N LEU A 328 -8.92 -5.63 20.90
CA LEU A 328 -8.56 -6.24 19.62
C LEU A 328 -8.34 -5.18 18.54
N THR A 329 -9.26 -4.22 18.37
CA THR A 329 -9.12 -3.15 17.38
C THR A 329 -7.87 -2.32 17.61
N ARG A 330 -7.57 -1.91 18.86
CA ARG A 330 -6.35 -1.17 19.21
C ARG A 330 -5.08 -1.94 18.84
N ARG A 331 -5.08 -3.28 18.94
CA ARG A 331 -3.94 -4.11 18.51
C ARG A 331 -3.71 -4.05 16.99
N LEU A 332 -4.77 -3.91 16.20
CA LEU A 332 -4.71 -3.83 14.72
C LEU A 332 -4.15 -2.49 14.20
N MET A 333 -4.15 -1.45 15.04
CA MET A 333 -3.72 -0.10 14.65
C MET A 333 -2.20 -0.03 14.48
N ARG A 334 -1.76 0.65 13.42
CA ARG A 334 -0.35 0.93 13.09
C ARG A 334 0.10 2.24 13.70
N ARG A 335 1.41 2.41 13.87
CA ARG A 335 1.98 3.70 14.25
C ARG A 335 2.15 4.56 13.00
N GLY A 336 1.59 5.77 13.00
CA GLY A 336 1.59 6.72 11.88
C GLY A 336 2.17 8.07 12.23
#